data_AF-A0AAN9BC40-F1
#
_entry.id   AF-A0AAN9BC40-F1
#
_cell.length_a   1.000
_cell.length_b   1.000
_cell.length_c   1.000
_cell.angle_alpha   90.00
_cell.angle_beta   90.00
_cell.angle_gamma   90.00
#
_symmetry.space_group_name_H-M   'P 1'
#
loop_
_entity.id
_entity.type
_entity.pdbx_description
1 polymer ?
#
loop_
_entity_poly.entity_id
_entity_poly.type
_entity_poly.pdbx_seq_one_letter_code
_entity_poly.pdbx_strand_id
1 'polypeptide(L)'
;MYTWVKSFLHERSARVVLDGYHSVSVKMREGVPQGGVISPTLFLIYINDITSAIPRHVSNTLHADNLAIWSSTEHTTSAAHRIQDGVKRIHQWTEDWGLQLNRVKSVATVFSLSTSKEKVNLKLGESALPQVETPTFLGVKLDSRLTWKPHLEEIEARGIRRLAIMRKLSGTTWGANSQILKTVYTGAVRPVLEYASSSWNTAARTNKARLDRVQNLGLRTVLGAMKTTPISEMQKVANIEPLEDRRQAKLLIQGEKHKRLESHPLHNKFQALTKNRLKRQSPNHQLKAQQRENADILQPSPDQCERLNPKPWSPQSQRFHVRMSIPGISGKQQQSDAALRSLALEEIHRRYPASKWTHAYTDGSAECATKNGGSGVFIQMPGRPPETLTTPCGVLCSNFKSEVVALHTAADFLTSLEETPPKVVFLSDCLSALQVLTAPAEHLVEELKKSLNDLSQKASVVLQWIPAHCGIAGNEKADGLAKDAGRQEQPETCPSERPKPSSSIAGRQHSKKETGATSQTKTPPTASAVQSRLPSSGCVQGTAALKRT
;
A
#
# COMPACT_ATOMS: atom_id res chain seq x y z
N MET A 1 29.12 4.06 1.83
CA MET A 1 28.02 5.03 1.67
C MET A 1 28.51 6.49 1.72
N TYR A 2 29.19 6.94 2.78
CA TYR A 2 29.69 8.31 2.90
C TYR A 2 30.51 8.79 1.69
N THR A 3 31.50 8.00 1.23
CA THR A 3 32.35 8.35 0.09
C THR A 3 31.56 8.58 -1.20
N TRP A 4 30.49 7.81 -1.41
CA TRP A 4 29.59 7.97 -2.56
C TRP A 4 28.80 9.28 -2.48
N VAL A 5 28.23 9.59 -1.31
CA VAL A 5 27.50 10.85 -1.09
C VAL A 5 28.44 12.05 -1.23
N LYS A 6 29.65 11.97 -0.66
CA LYS A 6 30.68 12.99 -0.81
C LYS A 6 31.00 13.21 -2.29
N SER A 7 31.32 12.13 -3.03
CA SER A 7 31.60 12.22 -4.46
C SER A 7 30.40 12.76 -5.27
N PHE A 8 29.17 12.42 -4.88
CA PHE A 8 27.96 12.87 -5.54
C PHE A 8 27.72 14.37 -5.39
N LEU A 9 28.15 14.97 -4.28
CA LEU A 9 27.95 16.39 -3.98
C LEU A 9 29.17 17.26 -4.30
N HIS A 10 30.37 16.68 -4.37
CA HIS A 10 31.62 17.41 -4.52
C HIS A 10 31.88 17.84 -5.97
N GLU A 11 32.44 19.06 -6.13
CA GLU A 11 32.89 19.64 -7.41
C GLU A 11 31.94 19.51 -8.60
N ARG A 12 30.64 19.61 -8.35
CA ARG A 12 29.65 19.52 -9.42
C ARG A 12 29.75 20.70 -10.37
N SER A 13 29.48 20.44 -11.64
CA SER A 13 29.28 21.47 -12.66
C SER A 13 28.05 21.14 -13.50
N ALA A 14 27.42 22.18 -14.06
CA ALA A 14 26.26 22.05 -14.94
C ALA A 14 26.47 22.89 -16.21
N ARG A 15 25.92 22.41 -17.32
CA ARG A 15 25.87 23.12 -18.60
C ARG A 15 24.57 22.77 -19.33
N VAL A 16 24.12 23.66 -20.20
CA VAL A 16 22.95 23.44 -21.06
C VAL A 16 23.42 22.81 -22.37
N VAL A 17 22.64 21.85 -22.87
CA VAL A 17 22.83 21.26 -24.20
C VAL A 17 21.57 21.51 -25.02
N LEU A 18 21.72 22.17 -26.16
CA LEU A 18 20.64 22.42 -27.11
C LEU A 18 21.14 22.11 -28.52
N ASP A 19 20.46 21.21 -29.22
CA ASP A 19 20.79 20.80 -30.60
C ASP A 19 22.26 20.41 -30.81
N GLY A 20 22.87 19.75 -29.81
CA GLY A 20 24.27 19.32 -29.84
C GLY A 20 25.29 20.40 -29.46
N TYR A 21 24.87 21.67 -29.27
CA TYR A 21 25.73 22.74 -28.78
C TYR A 21 25.75 22.78 -27.26
N HIS A 22 26.92 23.08 -26.70
CA HIS A 22 27.15 23.16 -25.25
C HIS A 22 27.34 24.60 -24.79
N SER A 23 26.67 24.98 -23.70
CA SER A 23 26.97 26.23 -23.00
C SER A 23 28.30 26.13 -22.22
N VAL A 24 28.77 27.28 -21.73
CA VAL A 24 29.81 27.34 -20.71
C VAL A 24 29.39 26.54 -19.48
N SER A 25 30.36 25.83 -18.88
CA SER A 25 30.15 25.05 -17.67
C SER A 25 30.15 25.95 -16.43
N VAL A 26 29.17 25.78 -15.55
CA VAL A 26 29.02 26.53 -14.31
C VAL A 26 29.21 25.60 -13.12
N LYS A 27 30.12 25.95 -12.21
CA LYS A 27 30.34 25.18 -10.97
C LYS A 27 29.14 25.35 -10.02
N MET A 28 28.55 24.23 -9.60
CA MET A 28 27.40 24.20 -8.70
C MET A 28 27.89 24.06 -7.27
N ARG A 29 27.79 25.13 -6.48
CA ARG A 29 28.25 25.15 -5.08
C ARG A 29 27.20 24.66 -4.08
N GLU A 30 25.93 24.72 -4.45
CA GLU A 30 24.80 24.53 -3.56
C GLU A 30 23.77 23.54 -4.13
N GLY A 31 22.94 22.99 -3.25
CA GLY A 31 21.84 22.10 -3.59
C GLY A 31 22.25 20.69 -3.97
N VAL A 32 21.27 19.93 -4.44
CA VAL A 32 21.40 18.53 -4.89
C VAL A 32 21.03 18.44 -6.38
N PRO A 33 21.61 17.51 -7.16
CA PRO A 33 21.27 17.35 -8.58
C PRO A 33 19.78 17.03 -8.77
N GLN A 34 19.08 17.79 -9.62
CA GLN A 34 17.71 17.48 -9.98
C GLN A 34 17.67 16.17 -10.80
N GLY A 35 16.69 15.31 -10.51
CA GLY A 35 16.58 13.98 -11.12
C GLY A 35 17.49 12.90 -10.52
N GLY A 36 18.37 13.27 -9.57
CA GLY A 36 19.18 12.31 -8.83
C GLY A 36 18.32 11.46 -7.89
N VAL A 37 18.55 10.14 -7.88
CA VAL A 37 17.77 9.17 -7.09
C VAL A 37 17.82 9.49 -5.58
N ILE A 38 19.00 9.88 -5.07
CA ILE A 38 19.19 10.19 -3.64
C ILE A 38 18.92 11.66 -3.28
N SER A 39 18.76 12.53 -4.29
CA SER A 39 18.61 13.98 -4.08
C SER A 39 17.41 14.35 -3.20
N PRO A 40 16.21 13.77 -3.37
CA PRO A 40 15.08 14.05 -2.48
C PRO A 40 15.37 13.65 -1.04
N THR A 41 16.03 12.52 -0.80
CA THR A 41 16.38 12.05 0.54
C THR A 41 17.38 12.98 1.22
N LEU A 42 18.42 13.40 0.50
CA LEU A 42 19.41 14.35 1.02
C LEU A 42 18.77 15.70 1.35
N PHE A 43 17.87 16.19 0.50
CA PHE A 43 17.12 17.42 0.78
C PHE A 43 16.23 17.27 2.02
N LEU A 44 15.52 16.14 2.17
CA LEU A 44 14.70 15.87 3.34
C LEU A 44 15.52 15.84 4.63
N ILE A 45 16.72 15.26 4.61
CA ILE A 45 17.64 15.29 5.75
C ILE A 45 18.06 16.73 6.08
N TYR A 46 18.37 17.52 5.04
CA TYR A 46 18.81 18.91 5.18
C TYR A 46 17.75 19.82 5.82
N ILE A 47 16.48 19.65 5.46
CA ILE A 47 15.39 20.53 5.94
C ILE A 47 14.71 20.02 7.22
N ASN A 48 15.03 18.83 7.69
CA ASN A 48 14.22 18.12 8.69
C ASN A 48 14.06 18.88 10.03
N ASP A 49 15.08 19.63 10.43
CA ASP A 49 15.14 20.36 11.70
C ASP A 49 14.44 21.73 11.66
N ILE A 50 13.98 22.21 10.50
CA ILE A 50 13.17 23.45 10.39
C ILE A 50 11.96 23.43 11.34
N THR A 51 11.38 22.25 11.54
CA THR A 51 10.21 22.04 12.41
C THR A 51 10.53 22.31 13.88
N SER A 52 11.81 22.18 14.27
CA SER A 52 12.30 22.47 15.63
C SER A 52 12.46 23.97 15.88
N ALA A 53 12.65 24.78 14.83
CA ALA A 53 12.71 26.24 14.94
C ALA A 53 11.32 26.86 15.20
N ILE A 54 10.25 26.15 14.86
CA ILE A 54 8.87 26.63 14.98
C ILE A 54 8.43 26.62 16.46
N PRO A 55 7.86 27.72 16.99
CA PRO A 55 7.40 27.78 18.38
C PRO A 55 6.37 26.68 18.70
N ARG A 56 6.43 26.10 19.90
CA ARG A 56 5.53 25.00 20.35
C ARG A 56 4.04 25.33 20.26
N HIS A 57 3.67 26.61 20.31
CA HIS A 57 2.28 27.07 20.22
C HIS A 57 1.78 27.24 18.77
N VAL A 58 2.63 26.96 17.78
CA VAL A 58 2.33 26.96 16.35
C VAL A 58 2.43 25.51 15.85
N SER A 59 1.33 24.99 15.33
CA SER A 59 1.33 23.68 14.70
C SER A 59 1.93 23.78 13.30
N ASN A 60 2.54 22.69 12.82
CA ASN A 60 3.16 22.67 11.51
C ASN A 60 3.05 21.29 10.83
N THR A 61 3.26 21.28 9.52
CA THR A 61 3.46 20.08 8.71
C THR A 61 4.45 20.38 7.60
N LEU A 62 5.36 19.45 7.36
CA LEU A 62 6.40 19.54 6.35
C LEU A 62 6.24 18.38 5.37
N HIS A 63 6.18 18.68 4.09
CA HIS A 63 6.15 17.68 3.03
C HIS A 63 7.06 18.10 1.88
N ALA A 64 8.21 17.43 1.76
CA ALA A 64 9.28 17.83 0.86
C ALA A 64 9.65 19.31 1.10
N ASP A 65 9.50 20.15 0.09
CA ASP A 65 9.74 21.60 0.12
C ASP A 65 8.54 22.43 0.61
N ASN A 66 7.38 21.81 0.86
CA ASN A 66 6.17 22.49 1.27
C ASN A 66 6.02 22.48 2.79
N LEU A 67 6.11 23.65 3.41
CA LEU A 67 5.84 23.88 4.83
C LEU A 67 4.50 24.60 5.01
N ALA A 68 3.65 24.11 5.90
CA ALA A 68 2.48 24.85 6.38
C ALA A 68 2.51 24.96 7.90
N ILE A 69 2.20 26.16 8.40
CA ILE A 69 2.04 26.46 9.83
C ILE A 69 0.64 26.99 10.12
N TRP A 70 0.10 26.67 11.29
CA TRP A 70 -1.22 27.15 11.69
C TRP A 70 -1.33 27.31 13.22
N SER A 71 -2.24 28.19 13.64
CA SER A 71 -2.60 28.40 15.03
C SER A 71 -4.10 28.60 15.14
N SER A 72 -4.70 28.00 16.17
CA SER A 72 -6.15 28.05 16.42
C SER A 72 -6.41 28.72 17.76
N THR A 73 -6.95 29.94 17.72
CA THR A 73 -7.33 30.74 18.89
C THR A 73 -8.73 31.32 18.73
N GLU A 74 -9.34 31.79 19.82
CA GLU A 74 -10.65 32.45 19.78
C GLU A 74 -10.60 33.76 18.99
N HIS A 75 -9.55 34.57 19.20
CA HIS A 75 -9.35 35.83 18.52
C HIS A 75 -8.29 35.73 17.43
N THR A 76 -8.58 36.29 16.26
CA THR A 76 -7.68 36.29 15.10
C THR A 76 -6.42 37.11 15.33
N THR A 77 -6.47 38.14 16.17
CA THR A 77 -5.29 38.90 16.60
C THR A 77 -4.27 38.02 17.31
N SER A 78 -4.73 37.16 18.24
CA SER A 78 -3.88 36.20 18.93
C SER A 78 -3.31 35.14 17.98
N ALA A 79 -4.10 34.65 17.01
CA ALA A 79 -3.62 33.73 15.99
C ALA A 79 -2.55 34.40 15.11
N ALA A 80 -2.80 35.63 14.65
CA ALA A 80 -1.87 36.39 13.82
C ALA A 80 -0.54 36.63 14.53
N HIS A 81 -0.56 37.00 15.82
CA HIS A 81 0.66 37.16 16.61
C HIS A 81 1.48 35.87 16.70
N ARG A 82 0.83 34.73 16.99
CA ARG A 82 1.47 33.41 17.04
C ARG A 82 2.07 33.00 15.70
N ILE A 83 1.33 33.21 14.61
CA ILE A 83 1.81 32.92 13.27
C ILE A 83 2.97 33.84 12.89
N GLN A 84 2.93 35.13 13.24
CA GLN A 84 4.01 36.07 12.95
C GLN A 84 5.32 35.68 13.66
N ASP A 85 5.27 35.21 14.91
CA ASP A 85 6.43 34.64 15.61
C ASP A 85 6.96 33.40 14.86
N GLY A 86 6.08 32.48 14.48
CA GLY A 86 6.44 31.32 13.66
C GLY A 86 7.11 31.68 12.32
N VAL A 87 6.55 32.64 11.59
CA VAL A 87 7.12 33.14 10.32
C VAL A 87 8.50 33.77 10.55
N LYS A 88 8.68 34.53 11.64
CA LYS A 88 9.98 35.14 11.98
C LYS A 88 11.03 34.06 12.26
N ARG A 89 10.69 33.01 13.01
CA ARG A 89 11.60 31.90 13.32
C ARG A 89 11.98 31.11 12.07
N ILE A 90 11.01 30.84 11.20
CA ILE A 90 11.25 30.16 9.92
C ILE A 90 12.16 31.02 9.04
N HIS A 91 11.90 32.33 8.94
CA HIS A 91 12.73 33.22 8.14
C HIS A 91 14.17 33.25 8.63
N GLN A 92 14.40 33.38 9.93
CA GLN A 92 15.76 33.32 10.51
C GLN A 92 16.44 31.99 10.19
N TRP A 93 15.75 30.86 10.43
CA TRP A 93 16.30 29.54 10.14
C TRP A 93 16.66 29.40 8.65
N THR A 94 15.84 29.92 7.73
CA THR A 94 16.16 29.86 6.31
C THR A 94 17.39 30.70 5.94
N GLU A 95 17.61 31.85 6.58
CA GLU A 95 18.84 32.64 6.38
C GLU A 95 20.07 31.88 6.93
N ASP A 96 19.96 31.30 8.13
CA ASP A 96 21.05 30.54 8.76
C ASP A 96 21.46 29.32 7.91
N TRP A 97 20.48 28.68 7.26
CA TRP A 97 20.66 27.50 6.41
C TRP A 97 20.79 27.85 4.91
N GLY A 98 20.95 29.12 4.54
CA GLY A 98 21.15 29.53 3.14
C GLY A 98 20.01 29.12 2.19
N LEU A 99 18.78 29.00 2.70
CA LEU A 99 17.58 28.70 1.93
C LEU A 99 16.76 29.95 1.66
N GLN A 100 16.10 29.99 0.51
CA GLN A 100 15.25 31.11 0.12
C GLN A 100 13.78 30.68 0.05
N LEU A 101 12.94 31.40 0.78
CA LEU A 101 11.49 31.21 0.73
C LEU A 101 10.91 31.84 -0.54
N ASN A 102 10.02 31.10 -1.20
CA ASN A 102 9.31 31.62 -2.37
C ASN A 102 8.23 32.62 -1.92
N ARG A 103 8.58 33.90 -1.92
CA ARG A 103 7.69 35.00 -1.49
C ARG A 103 6.38 35.06 -2.28
N VAL A 104 6.42 34.77 -3.58
CA VAL A 104 5.25 34.81 -4.46
C VAL A 104 4.27 33.69 -4.14
N LYS A 105 4.77 32.50 -3.80
CA LYS A 105 3.95 31.33 -3.44
C LYS A 105 3.54 31.30 -1.97
N SER A 106 4.20 32.08 -1.12
CA SER A 106 3.92 32.16 0.31
C SER A 106 2.69 33.03 0.54
N VAL A 107 1.64 32.46 1.13
CA VAL A 107 0.35 33.12 1.35
C VAL A 107 -0.16 32.85 2.77
N ALA A 108 -1.04 33.72 3.25
CA ALA A 108 -1.77 33.54 4.50
C ALA A 108 -3.28 33.40 4.26
N THR A 109 -3.97 32.64 5.11
CA THR A 109 -5.42 32.49 5.04
C THR A 109 -6.00 32.40 6.44
N VAL A 110 -7.04 33.17 6.69
CA VAL A 110 -7.84 33.09 7.92
C VAL A 110 -8.98 32.10 7.71
N PHE A 111 -9.03 31.05 8.51
CA PHE A 111 -10.11 30.08 8.49
C PHE A 111 -11.13 30.37 9.59
N SER A 112 -12.34 30.78 9.21
CA SER A 112 -13.42 31.16 10.13
C SER A 112 -14.78 30.79 9.54
N LEU A 113 -15.78 30.54 10.41
CA LEU A 113 -17.18 30.44 9.98
C LEU A 113 -17.87 31.81 9.91
N SER A 114 -17.23 32.86 10.41
CA SER A 114 -17.71 34.23 10.30
C SER A 114 -17.89 34.62 8.82
N THR A 115 -18.95 35.37 8.54
CA THR A 115 -19.15 36.01 7.23
C THR A 115 -18.33 37.28 7.09
N SER A 116 -17.84 37.85 8.20
CA SER A 116 -16.96 39.02 8.17
C SER A 116 -15.58 38.64 7.68
N LYS A 117 -15.06 39.40 6.72
CA LYS A 117 -13.71 39.22 6.20
C LYS A 117 -12.70 39.88 7.13
N GLU A 118 -12.13 39.09 8.01
CA GLU A 118 -11.06 39.54 8.89
C GLU A 118 -9.74 39.65 8.13
N LYS A 119 -9.10 40.81 8.23
CA LYS A 119 -7.79 41.07 7.63
C LYS A 119 -6.69 40.87 8.68
N VAL A 120 -5.63 40.16 8.29
CA VAL A 120 -4.43 39.99 9.11
C VAL A 120 -3.22 40.58 8.40
N ASN A 121 -2.43 41.34 9.13
CA ASN A 121 -1.20 41.93 8.62
C ASN A 121 -0.02 41.05 9.05
N LEU A 122 0.40 40.15 8.17
CA LEU A 122 1.56 39.29 8.37
C LEU A 122 2.71 39.74 7.46
N LYS A 123 3.94 39.58 7.93
CA LYS A 123 5.16 39.91 7.19
C LYS A 123 6.11 38.71 7.13
N LEU A 124 6.75 38.54 5.98
CA LEU A 124 7.85 37.60 5.75
C LEU A 124 9.11 38.42 5.46
N GLY A 125 10.00 38.51 6.47
CA GLY A 125 11.04 39.54 6.50
C GLY A 125 10.40 40.93 6.42
N GLU A 126 10.86 41.75 5.49
CA GLU A 126 10.31 43.10 5.25
C GLU A 126 9.05 43.11 4.36
N SER A 127 8.72 42.01 3.69
CA SER A 127 7.61 41.96 2.73
C SER A 127 6.28 41.58 3.40
N ALA A 128 5.19 42.22 3.02
CA ALA A 128 3.85 41.81 3.44
C ALA A 128 3.51 40.43 2.84
N LEU A 129 2.98 39.53 3.67
CA LEU A 129 2.53 38.22 3.24
C LEU A 129 1.08 38.32 2.73
N PRO A 130 0.81 38.01 1.45
CA PRO A 130 -0.51 38.19 0.86
C PRO A 130 -1.56 37.28 1.51
N GLN A 131 -2.70 37.86 1.86
CA GLN A 131 -3.85 37.11 2.36
C GLN A 131 -4.72 36.64 1.20
N VAL A 132 -4.92 35.33 1.08
CA VAL A 132 -5.70 34.69 0.01
C VAL A 132 -6.85 33.89 0.61
N GLU A 133 -8.05 33.97 0.02
CA GLU A 133 -9.24 33.25 0.52
C GLU A 133 -9.28 31.77 0.11
N THR A 134 -8.59 31.43 -0.98
CA THR A 134 -8.58 30.09 -1.59
C THR A 134 -7.16 29.56 -1.85
N PRO A 135 -6.30 29.45 -0.80
CA PRO A 135 -4.95 28.91 -0.95
C PRO A 135 -4.96 27.49 -1.52
N THR A 136 -3.90 27.17 -2.27
CA THR A 136 -3.65 25.80 -2.76
C THR A 136 -2.52 25.19 -1.96
N PHE A 137 -2.74 24.03 -1.34
CA PHE A 137 -1.74 23.29 -0.60
C PHE A 137 -1.72 21.83 -1.08
N LEU A 138 -0.55 21.34 -1.52
CA LEU A 138 -0.38 19.99 -2.08
C LEU A 138 -1.41 19.64 -3.16
N GLY A 139 -1.77 20.62 -4.01
CA GLY A 139 -2.75 20.45 -5.09
C GLY A 139 -4.22 20.52 -4.66
N VAL A 140 -4.52 20.74 -3.37
CA VAL A 140 -5.87 20.89 -2.83
C VAL A 140 -6.16 22.37 -2.56
N LYS A 141 -7.31 22.84 -3.06
CA LYS A 141 -7.79 24.21 -2.78
C LYS A 141 -8.59 24.23 -1.49
N LEU A 142 -8.15 25.04 -0.53
CA LEU A 142 -8.84 25.26 0.73
C LEU A 142 -9.53 26.62 0.66
N ASP A 143 -10.84 26.70 0.81
CA ASP A 143 -11.51 27.99 1.01
C ASP A 143 -11.55 28.35 2.50
N SER A 144 -11.60 29.65 2.82
CA SER A 144 -11.61 30.18 4.20
C SER A 144 -12.68 29.57 5.13
N ARG A 145 -13.77 29.01 4.56
CA ARG A 145 -14.85 28.35 5.30
C ARG A 145 -14.83 26.83 5.20
N LEU A 146 -13.81 26.25 4.57
CA LEU A 146 -13.64 24.81 4.33
C LEU A 146 -14.93 24.16 3.78
N THR A 147 -15.52 24.79 2.77
CA THR A 147 -16.67 24.26 2.02
C THR A 147 -16.26 23.28 0.93
N TRP A 148 -14.98 23.32 0.52
CA TRP A 148 -14.40 22.55 -0.58
C TRP A 148 -14.98 22.87 -1.96
N LYS A 149 -15.88 23.87 -2.05
CA LYS A 149 -16.58 24.20 -3.29
C LYS A 149 -15.60 24.58 -4.41
N PRO A 150 -14.63 25.51 -4.22
CA PRO A 150 -13.71 25.88 -5.29
C PRO A 150 -12.84 24.71 -5.76
N HIS A 151 -12.48 23.79 -4.85
CA HIS A 151 -11.72 22.60 -5.20
C HIS A 151 -12.53 21.62 -6.06
N LEU A 152 -13.77 21.36 -5.67
CA LEU A 152 -14.66 20.45 -6.40
C LEU A 152 -15.05 21.02 -7.78
N GLU A 153 -15.19 22.34 -7.91
CA GLU A 153 -15.39 23.01 -9.20
C GLU A 153 -14.20 22.82 -10.14
N GLU A 154 -12.99 22.93 -9.61
CA GLU A 154 -11.78 22.68 -10.39
C GLU A 154 -11.64 21.21 -10.79
N ILE A 155 -11.92 20.28 -9.88
CA ILE A 155 -11.92 18.84 -10.17
C ILE A 155 -12.96 18.52 -11.25
N GLU A 156 -14.18 19.04 -11.14
CA GLU A 156 -15.24 18.88 -12.14
C GLU A 156 -14.75 19.36 -13.51
N ALA A 157 -14.22 20.59 -13.58
CA ALA A 157 -13.72 21.16 -14.83
C ALA A 157 -12.57 20.34 -15.43
N ARG A 158 -11.64 19.86 -14.60
CA ARG A 158 -10.54 18.96 -15.04
C ARG A 158 -11.08 17.63 -15.54
N GLY A 159 -12.04 17.03 -14.85
CA GLY A 159 -12.70 15.79 -15.23
C GLY A 159 -13.43 15.92 -16.57
N ILE A 160 -14.17 17.01 -16.78
CA ILE A 160 -14.83 17.32 -18.05
C ILE A 160 -13.82 17.46 -19.18
N ARG A 161 -12.67 18.11 -18.96
CA ARG A 161 -11.61 18.21 -19.99
C ARG A 161 -11.04 16.83 -20.37
N ARG A 162 -10.77 15.97 -19.39
CA ARG A 162 -10.32 14.59 -19.66
C ARG A 162 -11.39 13.77 -20.39
N LEU A 163 -12.65 13.93 -19.99
CA LEU A 163 -13.77 13.29 -20.65
C LEU A 163 -13.94 13.77 -22.10
N ALA A 164 -13.71 15.05 -22.38
CA ALA A 164 -13.76 15.58 -23.74
C ALA A 164 -12.69 14.95 -24.66
N ILE A 165 -11.50 14.64 -24.13
CA ILE A 165 -10.47 13.89 -24.86
C ILE A 165 -10.94 12.47 -25.13
N MET A 166 -11.48 11.78 -24.11
CA MET A 166 -12.03 10.43 -24.27
C MET A 166 -13.14 10.38 -25.32
N ARG A 167 -14.00 11.41 -25.39
CA ARG A 167 -15.07 11.50 -26.40
C ARG A 167 -14.57 11.59 -27.84
N LYS A 168 -13.34 12.06 -28.07
CA LYS A 168 -12.73 12.04 -29.41
C LYS A 168 -12.40 10.63 -29.89
N LEU A 169 -12.36 9.65 -28.97
CA LEU A 169 -12.12 8.24 -29.26
C LEU A 169 -13.42 7.45 -29.41
N SER A 170 -14.58 8.07 -29.19
CA SER A 170 -15.89 7.42 -29.25
C SER A 170 -16.71 7.92 -30.42
N GLY A 171 -17.28 7.02 -31.21
CA GLY A 171 -18.26 7.29 -32.25
C GLY A 171 -19.34 6.20 -32.29
N THR A 172 -20.40 6.41 -33.07
CA THR A 172 -21.52 5.46 -33.21
C THR A 172 -21.19 4.32 -34.19
N THR A 173 -20.46 4.62 -35.26
CA THR A 173 -20.05 3.67 -36.31
C THR A 173 -18.54 3.45 -36.37
N TRP A 174 -17.78 4.20 -35.57
CA TRP A 174 -16.32 4.21 -35.53
C TRP A 174 -15.84 4.48 -34.11
N GLY A 175 -14.58 4.19 -33.83
CA GLY A 175 -13.94 4.50 -32.54
C GLY A 175 -13.68 3.28 -31.67
N ALA A 176 -13.26 3.53 -30.44
CA ALA A 176 -12.86 2.53 -29.48
C ALA A 176 -14.08 1.79 -28.90
N ASN A 177 -13.93 0.48 -28.67
CA ASN A 177 -14.97 -0.30 -28.02
C ASN A 177 -15.17 0.09 -26.54
N SER A 178 -16.29 -0.35 -25.96
CA SER A 178 -16.67 -0.05 -24.57
C SER A 178 -15.58 -0.41 -23.56
N GLN A 179 -14.86 -1.53 -23.75
CA GLN A 179 -13.81 -1.95 -22.82
C GLN A 179 -12.59 -1.01 -22.83
N ILE A 180 -12.18 -0.53 -24.00
CA ILE A 180 -11.10 0.45 -24.14
C ILE A 180 -11.55 1.79 -23.54
N LEU A 181 -12.76 2.26 -23.87
CA LEU A 181 -13.30 3.50 -23.31
C LEU A 181 -13.44 3.43 -21.78
N LYS A 182 -13.85 2.28 -21.24
CA LYS A 182 -13.86 2.02 -19.80
C LYS A 182 -12.46 2.16 -19.21
N THR A 183 -11.45 1.58 -19.86
CA THR A 183 -10.05 1.67 -19.44
C THR A 183 -9.54 3.12 -19.45
N VAL A 184 -9.87 3.89 -20.49
CA VAL A 184 -9.54 5.32 -20.57
C VAL A 184 -10.26 6.11 -19.46
N TYR A 185 -11.55 5.83 -19.22
CA TYR A 185 -12.30 6.45 -18.14
C TYR A 185 -11.66 6.17 -16.77
N THR A 186 -11.40 4.89 -16.46
CA THR A 186 -10.86 4.47 -15.16
C THR A 186 -9.43 4.93 -14.94
N GLY A 187 -8.62 5.03 -16.00
CA GLY A 187 -7.21 5.44 -15.95
C GLY A 187 -6.97 6.95 -16.02
N ALA A 188 -7.82 7.72 -16.72
CA ALA A 188 -7.56 9.14 -16.99
C ALA A 188 -8.60 10.11 -16.42
N VAL A 189 -9.87 9.69 -16.30
CA VAL A 189 -10.97 10.57 -15.83
C VAL A 189 -11.23 10.37 -14.34
N ARG A 190 -11.51 9.12 -13.92
CA ARG A 190 -11.87 8.78 -12.54
C ARG A 190 -10.82 9.22 -11.50
N PRO A 191 -9.50 9.05 -11.72
CA PRO A 191 -8.50 9.47 -10.73
C PRO A 191 -8.52 10.98 -10.47
N VAL A 192 -8.90 11.80 -11.46
CA VAL A 192 -9.08 13.24 -11.28
C VAL A 192 -10.27 13.52 -10.37
N LEU A 193 -11.41 12.83 -10.58
CA LEU A 193 -12.63 12.99 -9.80
C LEU A 193 -12.47 12.56 -8.33
N GLU A 194 -11.57 11.61 -8.06
CA GLU A 194 -11.34 11.07 -6.73
C GLU A 194 -10.13 11.69 -6.01
N TYR A 195 -9.47 12.68 -6.63
CA TYR A 195 -8.28 13.29 -6.07
C TYR A 195 -8.56 13.93 -4.71
N ALA A 196 -7.79 13.53 -3.69
CA ALA A 196 -7.92 14.00 -2.30
C ALA A 196 -9.29 13.76 -1.63
N SER A 197 -10.09 12.78 -2.10
CA SER A 197 -11.48 12.56 -1.63
C SER A 197 -11.66 12.40 -0.13
N SER A 198 -10.68 11.81 0.57
CA SER A 198 -10.73 11.66 2.03
C SER A 198 -10.68 13.01 2.76
N SER A 199 -10.13 14.06 2.15
CA SER A 199 -10.04 15.40 2.76
C SER A 199 -11.37 16.16 2.66
N TRP A 200 -12.01 16.13 1.49
CA TRP A 200 -13.22 16.90 1.20
C TRP A 200 -14.52 16.11 1.36
N ASN A 201 -14.51 14.95 2.03
CA ASN A 201 -15.74 14.18 2.24
C ASN A 201 -16.81 14.96 3.04
N THR A 202 -16.39 15.98 3.81
CA THR A 202 -17.25 16.93 4.53
C THR A 202 -17.92 17.98 3.65
N ALA A 203 -17.64 17.99 2.34
CA ALA A 203 -18.31 18.85 1.39
C ALA A 203 -19.81 18.56 1.30
N ALA A 204 -20.59 19.59 0.99
CA ALA A 204 -22.03 19.46 0.78
C ALA A 204 -22.35 18.42 -0.29
N ARG A 205 -23.42 17.63 -0.08
CA ARG A 205 -23.89 16.61 -1.02
C ARG A 205 -24.07 17.16 -2.44
N THR A 206 -24.56 18.38 -2.56
CA THR A 206 -24.75 19.07 -3.85
C THR A 206 -23.44 19.29 -4.61
N ASN A 207 -22.33 19.57 -3.90
CA ASN A 207 -21.01 19.71 -4.51
C ASN A 207 -20.42 18.36 -4.91
N LYS A 208 -20.60 17.30 -4.10
CA LYS A 208 -20.17 15.93 -4.44
C LYS A 208 -20.93 15.39 -5.66
N ALA A 209 -22.25 15.65 -5.73
CA ALA A 209 -23.11 15.26 -6.84
C ALA A 209 -22.68 15.84 -8.21
N ARG A 210 -21.89 16.94 -8.22
CA ARG A 210 -21.33 17.48 -9.45
C ARG A 210 -20.36 16.51 -10.12
N LEU A 211 -19.53 15.85 -9.31
CA LEU A 211 -18.58 14.85 -9.80
C LEU A 211 -19.30 13.59 -10.29
N ASP A 212 -20.37 13.20 -9.59
CA ASP A 212 -21.21 12.06 -9.99
C ASP A 212 -21.83 12.29 -11.38
N ARG A 213 -22.21 13.54 -11.72
CA ARG A 213 -22.66 13.88 -13.07
C ARG A 213 -21.56 13.68 -14.13
N VAL A 214 -20.30 13.98 -13.81
CA VAL A 214 -19.18 13.73 -14.73
C VAL A 214 -18.99 12.22 -14.96
N GLN A 215 -19.07 11.40 -13.90
CA GLN A 215 -19.08 9.94 -14.05
C GLN A 215 -20.23 9.49 -14.95
N ASN A 216 -21.45 9.98 -14.71
CA ASN A 216 -22.63 9.60 -15.50
C ASN A 216 -22.50 10.00 -16.97
N LEU A 217 -21.80 11.09 -17.27
CA LEU A 217 -21.47 11.46 -18.65
C LEU A 217 -20.40 10.53 -19.24
N GLY A 218 -19.41 10.12 -18.45
CA GLY A 218 -18.42 9.13 -18.82
C GLY A 218 -19.03 7.78 -19.17
N LEU A 219 -19.88 7.24 -18.30
CA LEU A 219 -20.52 5.94 -18.50
C LEU A 219 -21.43 5.92 -19.73
N ARG A 220 -22.14 7.02 -20.01
CA ARG A 220 -22.91 7.14 -21.27
C ARG A 220 -22.03 7.04 -22.50
N THR A 221 -20.86 7.70 -22.48
CA THR A 221 -19.90 7.61 -23.58
C THR A 221 -19.30 6.20 -23.69
N VAL A 222 -18.98 5.54 -22.58
CA VAL A 222 -18.45 4.16 -22.56
C VAL A 222 -19.46 3.17 -23.15
N LEU A 223 -20.73 3.27 -22.78
CA LEU A 223 -21.76 2.32 -23.15
C LEU A 223 -22.51 2.68 -24.45
N GLY A 224 -22.30 3.88 -25.01
CA GLY A 224 -23.17 4.41 -26.06
C GLY A 224 -24.62 4.62 -25.60
N ALA A 225 -24.84 4.82 -24.29
CA ALA A 225 -26.17 4.83 -23.68
C ALA A 225 -26.92 6.15 -23.92
N MET A 226 -28.24 6.06 -24.03
CA MET A 226 -29.12 7.22 -24.17
C MET A 226 -29.11 8.10 -22.90
N LYS A 227 -29.50 9.37 -23.06
CA LYS A 227 -29.57 10.30 -21.92
C LYS A 227 -30.54 9.81 -20.82
N THR A 228 -31.61 9.13 -21.23
CA THR A 228 -32.68 8.57 -20.40
C THR A 228 -32.32 7.26 -19.71
N THR A 229 -31.21 6.60 -20.08
CA THR A 229 -30.81 5.33 -19.45
C THR A 229 -30.59 5.52 -17.94
N PRO A 230 -31.20 4.66 -17.09
CA PRO A 230 -31.04 4.74 -15.64
C PRO A 230 -29.57 4.64 -15.22
N ILE A 231 -29.15 5.51 -14.28
CA ILE A 231 -27.75 5.60 -13.83
C ILE A 231 -27.28 4.32 -13.15
N SER A 232 -28.12 3.70 -12.31
CA SER A 232 -27.80 2.46 -11.61
C SER A 232 -27.50 1.32 -12.59
N GLU A 233 -28.28 1.23 -13.67
CA GLU A 233 -28.10 0.19 -14.69
C GLU A 233 -26.84 0.45 -15.51
N MET A 234 -26.52 1.71 -15.84
CA MET A 234 -25.24 2.04 -16.48
C MET A 234 -24.03 1.65 -15.62
N GLN A 235 -24.10 1.86 -14.30
CA GLN A 235 -23.02 1.48 -13.37
C GLN A 235 -22.83 -0.03 -13.33
N LYS A 236 -23.92 -0.80 -13.25
CA LYS A 236 -23.90 -2.27 -13.27
C LYS A 236 -23.35 -2.82 -14.58
N VAL A 237 -23.90 -2.40 -15.72
CA VAL A 237 -23.50 -2.88 -17.05
C VAL A 237 -22.06 -2.50 -17.38
N ALA A 238 -21.64 -1.27 -17.06
CA ALA A 238 -20.24 -0.87 -17.22
C ALA A 238 -19.31 -1.56 -16.22
N ASN A 239 -19.84 -2.20 -15.17
CA ASN A 239 -19.10 -2.69 -14.00
C ASN A 239 -18.16 -1.59 -13.47
N ILE A 240 -18.76 -0.45 -13.13
CA ILE A 240 -18.11 0.72 -12.53
C ILE A 240 -18.91 1.14 -11.29
N GLU A 241 -18.25 1.12 -10.14
CA GLU A 241 -18.87 1.50 -8.87
C GLU A 241 -19.28 2.98 -8.84
N PRO A 242 -20.33 3.33 -8.08
CA PRO A 242 -20.65 4.71 -7.75
C PRO A 242 -19.45 5.44 -7.12
N LEU A 243 -19.25 6.71 -7.49
CA LEU A 243 -18.15 7.48 -6.88
C LEU A 243 -18.34 7.67 -5.37
N GLU A 244 -19.58 7.75 -4.86
CA GLU A 244 -19.80 7.89 -3.42
C GLU A 244 -19.23 6.70 -2.65
N ASP A 245 -19.55 5.48 -3.07
CA ASP A 245 -19.07 4.25 -2.44
C ASP A 245 -17.54 4.21 -2.45
N ARG A 246 -16.93 4.57 -3.59
CA ARG A 246 -15.47 4.66 -3.71
C ARG A 246 -14.85 5.72 -2.79
N ARG A 247 -15.51 6.88 -2.61
CA ARG A 247 -15.07 7.91 -1.67
C ARG A 247 -15.15 7.42 -0.22
N GLN A 248 -16.23 6.73 0.14
CA GLN A 248 -16.40 6.18 1.48
C GLN A 248 -15.40 5.06 1.77
N ALA A 249 -15.17 4.15 0.82
CA ALA A 249 -14.13 3.13 0.93
C ALA A 249 -12.74 3.75 1.16
N LYS A 250 -12.38 4.81 0.40
CA LYS A 250 -11.13 5.54 0.59
C LYS A 250 -11.02 6.23 1.96
N LEU A 251 -12.14 6.77 2.47
CA LEU A 251 -12.18 7.34 3.82
C LEU A 251 -11.97 6.26 4.88
N LEU A 252 -12.66 5.12 4.76
CA LEU A 252 -12.52 3.97 5.65
C LEU A 252 -11.08 3.46 5.68
N ILE A 253 -10.48 3.20 4.51
CA ILE A 253 -9.09 2.72 4.40
C ILE A 253 -8.12 3.68 5.09
N GLN A 254 -8.24 5.00 4.85
CA GLN A 254 -7.39 5.97 5.54
C GLN A 254 -7.64 5.99 7.05
N GLY A 255 -8.91 5.97 7.47
CA GLY A 255 -9.26 6.00 8.88
C GLY A 255 -8.76 4.77 9.65
N GLU A 256 -8.93 3.58 9.08
CA GLU A 256 -8.42 2.34 9.64
C GLU A 256 -6.88 2.33 9.68
N LYS A 257 -6.21 2.85 8.63
CA LYS A 257 -4.75 3.03 8.65
C LYS A 257 -4.30 3.91 9.82
N HIS A 258 -4.97 5.04 10.06
CA HIS A 258 -4.63 5.93 11.17
C HIS A 258 -4.85 5.27 12.54
N LYS A 259 -5.88 4.44 12.67
CA LYS A 259 -6.17 3.69 13.91
C LYS A 259 -5.22 2.54 14.16
N ARG A 260 -4.84 1.79 13.11
CA ARG A 260 -4.02 0.57 13.23
C ARG A 260 -2.53 0.87 13.38
N LEU A 261 -2.06 2.02 12.88
CA LEU A 261 -0.68 2.44 12.99
C LEU A 261 -0.50 3.41 14.16
N GLU A 262 -0.05 2.92 15.32
CA GLU A 262 0.25 3.74 16.51
C GLU A 262 1.26 4.85 16.24
N SER A 263 2.24 4.60 15.37
CA SER A 263 3.25 5.58 14.95
C SER A 263 2.70 6.67 14.02
N HIS A 264 1.46 6.55 13.54
CA HIS A 264 0.91 7.52 12.61
C HIS A 264 0.63 8.87 13.30
N PRO A 265 1.02 10.02 12.72
CA PRO A 265 0.83 11.34 13.35
C PRO A 265 -0.63 11.69 13.68
N LEU A 266 -1.58 11.04 13.01
CA LEU A 266 -3.02 11.24 13.22
C LEU A 266 -3.66 10.21 14.16
N HIS A 267 -2.92 9.21 14.65
CA HIS A 267 -3.46 8.12 15.48
C HIS A 267 -4.24 8.67 16.69
N ASN A 268 -3.57 9.47 17.52
CA ASN A 268 -4.18 10.08 18.71
C ASN A 268 -5.34 11.03 18.36
N LYS A 269 -5.26 11.76 17.22
CA LYS A 269 -6.31 12.70 16.79
C LYS A 269 -7.61 11.99 16.37
N PHE A 270 -7.52 10.78 15.83
CA PHE A 270 -8.68 10.00 15.42
C PHE A 270 -9.27 9.16 16.56
N GLN A 271 -8.50 8.90 17.62
CA GLN A 271 -8.99 8.26 18.85
C GLN A 271 -9.71 9.26 19.78
N ALA A 272 -9.23 10.50 19.85
CA ALA A 272 -9.80 11.52 20.73
C ALA A 272 -11.29 11.80 20.45
N LEU A 273 -12.04 12.14 21.51
CA LEU A 273 -13.38 12.70 21.38
C LEU A 273 -13.29 14.03 20.62
N THR A 274 -14.04 14.16 19.52
CA THR A 274 -14.00 15.38 18.72
C THR A 274 -14.65 16.53 19.49
N LYS A 275 -13.86 17.40 20.10
CA LYS A 275 -14.32 18.72 20.55
C LYS A 275 -14.21 19.69 19.38
N ASN A 276 -15.25 19.76 18.55
CA ASN A 276 -15.27 20.65 17.41
C ASN A 276 -15.47 22.10 17.87
N ARG A 277 -14.48 22.97 17.64
CA ARG A 277 -14.67 24.43 17.77
C ARG A 277 -15.65 24.97 16.72
N LEU A 278 -15.61 24.44 15.50
CA LEU A 278 -16.49 24.83 14.41
C LEU A 278 -17.74 23.94 14.39
N LYS A 279 -18.94 24.53 14.25
CA LYS A 279 -20.24 23.81 14.18
C LYS A 279 -20.45 23.02 12.87
N ARG A 280 -19.39 22.49 12.25
CA ARG A 280 -19.45 21.67 11.03
C ARG A 280 -19.15 20.20 11.35
N GLN A 281 -19.61 19.33 10.45
CA GLN A 281 -19.20 17.93 10.47
C GLN A 281 -17.68 17.84 10.29
N SER A 282 -17.03 17.10 11.18
CA SER A 282 -15.60 16.81 11.06
C SER A 282 -15.39 15.54 10.24
N PRO A 283 -14.21 15.35 9.63
CA PRO A 283 -13.84 14.08 9.02
C PRO A 283 -13.98 12.89 9.98
N ASN A 284 -13.68 13.09 11.27
CA ASN A 284 -13.85 12.05 12.31
C ASN A 284 -15.32 11.61 12.46
N HIS A 285 -16.28 12.53 12.37
CA HIS A 285 -17.70 12.18 12.46
C HIS A 285 -18.14 11.31 11.28
N GLN A 286 -17.73 11.69 10.07
CA GLN A 286 -18.05 10.91 8.87
C GLN A 286 -17.38 9.54 8.90
N LEU A 287 -16.11 9.46 9.31
CA LEU A 287 -15.41 8.19 9.44
C LEU A 287 -16.10 7.28 10.47
N LYS A 288 -16.46 7.80 11.65
CA LYS A 288 -17.15 7.00 12.69
C LYS A 288 -18.52 6.52 12.22
N ALA A 289 -19.25 7.31 11.43
CA ALA A 289 -20.50 6.86 10.82
C ALA A 289 -20.26 5.70 9.85
N GLN A 290 -19.29 5.85 8.93
CA GLN A 290 -18.93 4.79 7.99
C GLN A 290 -18.46 3.51 8.67
N GLN A 291 -17.71 3.62 9.77
CA GLN A 291 -17.26 2.43 10.53
C GLN A 291 -18.41 1.69 11.21
N ARG A 292 -19.47 2.40 11.62
CA ARG A 292 -20.67 1.74 12.18
C ARG A 292 -21.47 1.04 11.09
N GLU A 293 -21.61 1.69 9.94
CA GLU A 293 -22.32 1.13 8.78
C GLU A 293 -21.62 -0.11 8.21
N ASN A 294 -20.30 -0.21 8.35
CA ASN A 294 -19.46 -1.26 7.78
C ASN A 294 -18.74 -2.09 8.87
N ALA A 295 -19.38 -2.27 10.03
CA ALA A 295 -18.75 -2.93 11.19
C ALA A 295 -18.46 -4.43 10.96
N ASP A 296 -19.24 -5.07 10.09
CA ASP A 296 -19.12 -6.46 9.66
C ASP A 296 -17.81 -6.72 8.89
N ILE A 297 -17.48 -5.87 7.91
CA ILE A 297 -16.26 -6.01 7.11
C ILE A 297 -14.99 -5.55 7.83
N LEU A 298 -15.13 -4.85 8.96
CA LEU A 298 -14.00 -4.34 9.75
C LEU A 298 -13.52 -5.33 10.82
N GLN A 299 -14.12 -6.51 10.91
CA GLN A 299 -13.61 -7.61 11.73
C GLN A 299 -12.51 -8.40 10.98
N PRO A 300 -11.41 -8.79 11.65
CA PRO A 300 -11.11 -8.63 13.07
C PRO A 300 -10.61 -7.23 13.45
N SER A 301 -10.74 -6.89 14.74
CA SER A 301 -10.30 -5.59 15.27
C SER A 301 -8.78 -5.40 15.09
N PRO A 302 -8.27 -4.15 15.05
CA PRO A 302 -6.83 -3.86 14.97
C PRO A 302 -5.94 -4.71 15.89
N ASP A 303 -6.41 -4.98 17.10
CA ASP A 303 -5.67 -5.70 18.15
C ASP A 303 -5.66 -7.22 17.94
N GLN A 304 -6.58 -7.71 17.11
CA GLN A 304 -6.70 -9.12 16.71
C GLN A 304 -5.93 -9.43 15.42
N CYS A 305 -5.48 -8.41 14.69
CA CYS A 305 -4.63 -8.60 13.51
C CYS A 305 -3.18 -8.82 13.95
N GLU A 306 -2.56 -9.91 13.50
CA GLU A 306 -1.13 -10.14 13.69
C GLU A 306 -0.34 -9.00 13.06
N ARG A 307 0.47 -8.30 13.87
CA ARG A 307 1.40 -7.30 13.35
C ARG A 307 2.58 -8.04 12.75
N LEU A 308 2.83 -7.83 11.47
CA LEU A 308 4.04 -8.32 10.82
C LEU A 308 5.26 -7.74 11.55
N ASN A 309 5.90 -8.61 12.33
CA ASN A 309 7.12 -8.33 13.06
C ASN A 309 8.09 -9.48 12.74
N PRO A 310 9.32 -9.17 12.32
CA PRO A 310 9.97 -7.88 12.50
C PRO A 310 9.71 -6.87 11.38
N LYS A 311 9.91 -5.59 11.70
CA LYS A 311 9.96 -4.51 10.71
C LYS A 311 10.95 -4.91 9.59
N PRO A 312 10.65 -4.64 8.30
CA PRO A 312 11.52 -5.02 7.18
C PRO A 312 12.96 -4.48 7.26
N TRP A 313 13.17 -3.42 8.05
CA TRP A 313 14.47 -2.79 8.29
C TRP A 313 15.17 -3.27 9.56
N SER A 314 14.58 -4.19 10.32
CA SER A 314 15.28 -4.85 11.41
C SER A 314 16.31 -5.78 10.79
N PRO A 315 17.61 -5.63 11.10
CA PRO A 315 18.62 -6.56 10.62
C PRO A 315 18.40 -7.91 11.31
N GLN A 316 17.59 -8.78 10.70
CA GLN A 316 17.71 -10.20 10.96
C GLN A 316 19.08 -10.59 10.43
N SER A 317 20.02 -10.82 11.34
CA SER A 317 21.34 -11.33 10.95
C SER A 317 21.10 -12.72 10.37
N GLN A 318 21.18 -12.84 9.05
CA GLN A 318 21.05 -14.12 8.36
C GLN A 318 22.19 -15.03 8.83
N ARG A 319 21.87 -16.07 9.60
CA ARG A 319 22.86 -17.00 10.20
C ARG A 319 23.16 -18.22 9.32
N PHE A 320 22.42 -18.39 8.23
CA PHE A 320 22.59 -19.47 7.26
C PHE A 320 23.23 -18.97 5.95
N HIS A 321 23.93 -19.86 5.26
CA HIS A 321 24.59 -19.53 3.99
C HIS A 321 23.75 -20.02 2.80
N VAL A 322 23.56 -19.18 1.78
CA VAL A 322 22.88 -19.56 0.53
C VAL A 322 23.89 -19.60 -0.61
N ARG A 323 23.91 -20.69 -1.37
CA ARG A 323 24.78 -20.90 -2.53
C ARG A 323 23.94 -21.25 -3.75
N MET A 324 23.94 -20.34 -4.72
CA MET A 324 23.08 -20.38 -5.89
C MET A 324 23.78 -20.91 -7.16
N SER A 325 25.00 -21.43 -7.02
CA SER A 325 25.83 -21.87 -8.15
C SER A 325 26.68 -23.07 -7.75
N ILE A 326 26.97 -23.92 -8.73
CA ILE A 326 27.97 -24.99 -8.64
C ILE A 326 29.09 -24.66 -9.65
N PRO A 327 30.37 -24.69 -9.23
CA PRO A 327 31.49 -24.47 -10.16
C PRO A 327 31.41 -25.41 -11.36
N GLY A 328 31.55 -24.87 -12.58
CA GLY A 328 31.49 -25.64 -13.81
C GLY A 328 30.10 -25.81 -14.45
N ILE A 329 29.04 -25.34 -13.78
CA ILE A 329 27.69 -25.26 -14.39
C ILE A 329 27.46 -23.84 -14.92
N SER A 330 27.43 -23.68 -16.24
CA SER A 330 27.12 -22.42 -16.92
C SER A 330 25.96 -22.60 -17.90
N GLY A 331 24.73 -22.34 -17.44
CA GLY A 331 23.50 -22.39 -18.24
C GLY A 331 23.04 -23.81 -18.61
N LYS A 332 21.84 -24.20 -18.17
CA LYS A 332 21.24 -25.55 -18.42
C LYS A 332 21.20 -25.99 -19.89
N GLN A 333 21.30 -25.07 -20.86
CA GLN A 333 21.22 -25.38 -22.29
C GLN A 333 22.56 -25.82 -22.92
N GLN A 334 23.67 -25.76 -22.19
CA GLN A 334 25.01 -26.03 -22.75
C GLN A 334 25.59 -27.39 -22.34
N GLN A 335 24.97 -28.12 -21.41
CA GLN A 335 25.54 -29.33 -20.80
C GLN A 335 24.49 -30.44 -20.72
N SER A 336 24.91 -31.71 -20.88
CA SER A 336 24.03 -32.86 -20.75
C SER A 336 23.63 -33.11 -19.29
N ASP A 337 22.48 -33.76 -19.07
CA ASP A 337 22.00 -34.10 -17.72
C ASP A 337 23.02 -34.94 -16.93
N ALA A 338 23.74 -35.84 -17.61
CA ALA A 338 24.81 -36.64 -17.01
C ALA A 338 25.99 -35.78 -16.54
N ALA A 339 26.36 -34.73 -17.30
CA ALA A 339 27.40 -33.79 -16.91
C ALA A 339 26.96 -32.93 -15.72
N LEU A 340 25.72 -32.42 -15.75
CA LEU A 340 25.13 -31.65 -14.64
C LEU A 340 25.07 -32.48 -13.35
N ARG A 341 24.63 -33.74 -13.44
CA ARG A 341 24.61 -34.67 -12.31
C ARG A 341 25.99 -34.92 -11.73
N SER A 342 26.98 -35.16 -12.59
CA SER A 342 28.36 -35.46 -12.16
C SER A 342 28.97 -34.28 -11.41
N LEU A 343 28.86 -33.06 -11.95
CA LEU A 343 29.35 -31.84 -11.32
C LEU A 343 28.64 -31.56 -9.99
N ALA A 344 27.32 -31.76 -9.94
CA ALA A 344 26.56 -31.57 -8.71
C ALA A 344 26.94 -32.57 -7.62
N LEU A 345 27.06 -33.86 -7.96
CA LEU A 345 27.46 -34.89 -7.02
C LEU A 345 28.90 -34.70 -6.52
N GLU A 346 29.82 -34.28 -7.39
CA GLU A 346 31.19 -33.94 -7.00
C GLU A 346 31.21 -32.79 -5.99
N GLU A 347 30.48 -31.70 -6.25
CA GLU A 347 30.41 -30.56 -5.34
C GLU A 347 29.76 -30.92 -4.00
N ILE A 348 28.69 -31.72 -4.02
CA ILE A 348 28.05 -32.24 -2.81
C ILE A 348 29.04 -33.11 -2.02
N HIS A 349 29.72 -34.05 -2.66
CA HIS A 349 30.67 -34.95 -2.01
C HIS A 349 31.85 -34.18 -1.40
N ARG A 350 32.39 -33.21 -2.14
CA ARG A 350 33.55 -32.41 -1.74
C ARG A 350 33.24 -31.48 -0.57
N ARG A 351 32.12 -30.76 -0.61
CA ARG A 351 31.79 -29.72 0.39
C ARG A 351 30.94 -30.24 1.54
N TYR A 352 30.07 -31.20 1.27
CA TYR A 352 29.08 -31.71 2.22
C TYR A 352 29.14 -33.25 2.28
N PRO A 353 30.26 -33.86 2.71
CA PRO A 353 30.38 -35.32 2.74
C PRO A 353 29.29 -35.95 3.63
N ALA A 354 28.63 -36.99 3.12
CA ALA A 354 27.48 -37.66 3.77
C ALA A 354 27.82 -38.31 5.13
N SER A 355 29.11 -38.50 5.44
CA SER A 355 29.57 -38.95 6.76
C SER A 355 29.54 -37.87 7.84
N LYS A 356 29.45 -36.58 7.45
CA LYS A 356 29.53 -35.43 8.37
C LYS A 356 28.37 -34.46 8.26
N TRP A 357 27.63 -34.48 7.16
CA TRP A 357 26.54 -33.56 6.87
C TRP A 357 25.23 -34.31 6.72
N THR A 358 24.17 -33.78 7.33
CA THR A 358 22.80 -34.17 7.02
C THR A 358 22.40 -33.53 5.68
N HIS A 359 21.94 -34.35 4.73
CA HIS A 359 21.44 -33.90 3.44
C HIS A 359 19.92 -33.85 3.47
N ALA A 360 19.33 -32.67 3.34
CA ALA A 360 17.89 -32.49 3.21
C ALA A 360 17.58 -32.07 1.77
N TYR A 361 17.05 -32.99 0.97
CA TYR A 361 16.56 -32.70 -0.38
C TYR A 361 15.11 -32.22 -0.28
N THR A 362 14.79 -31.14 -0.98
CA THR A 362 13.47 -30.51 -0.93
C THR A 362 13.00 -30.18 -2.32
N ASP A 363 11.72 -30.44 -2.59
CA ASP A 363 11.07 -30.09 -3.85
C ASP A 363 9.61 -29.68 -3.62
N GLY A 364 9.07 -28.86 -4.52
CA GLY A 364 7.71 -28.38 -4.50
C GLY A 364 7.02 -28.49 -5.85
N SER A 365 5.83 -29.09 -5.86
CA SER A 365 5.02 -29.27 -7.06
C SER A 365 3.68 -28.56 -6.93
N ALA A 366 3.12 -28.10 -8.05
CA ALA A 366 1.72 -27.69 -8.14
C ALA A 366 1.14 -28.04 -9.52
N GLU A 367 -0.09 -28.53 -9.52
CA GLU A 367 -0.85 -28.83 -10.72
C GLU A 367 -1.12 -27.54 -11.51
N CYS A 368 -0.79 -27.57 -12.81
CA CYS A 368 -0.89 -26.40 -13.69
C CYS A 368 -0.25 -25.13 -13.09
N ALA A 369 0.82 -25.32 -12.29
CA ALA A 369 1.56 -24.29 -11.57
C ALA A 369 0.74 -23.40 -10.60
N THR A 370 -0.51 -23.74 -10.31
CA THR A 370 -1.42 -22.86 -9.55
C THR A 370 -2.40 -23.58 -8.62
N LYS A 371 -2.53 -24.91 -8.71
CA LYS A 371 -3.50 -25.69 -7.93
C LYS A 371 -2.88 -26.91 -7.27
N ASN A 372 -3.52 -27.41 -6.22
CA ASN A 372 -3.20 -28.69 -5.57
C ASN A 372 -1.69 -28.85 -5.32
N GLY A 373 -1.12 -27.94 -4.54
CA GLY A 373 0.32 -27.93 -4.31
C GLY A 373 0.74 -29.04 -3.34
N GLY A 374 1.94 -29.57 -3.52
CA GLY A 374 2.55 -30.53 -2.61
C GLY A 374 4.03 -30.23 -2.38
N SER A 375 4.48 -30.39 -1.15
CA SER A 375 5.90 -30.30 -0.80
C SER A 375 6.45 -31.68 -0.43
N GLY A 376 7.63 -32.01 -0.92
CA GLY A 376 8.35 -33.24 -0.63
C GLY A 376 9.71 -32.97 0.00
N VAL A 377 10.05 -33.73 1.04
CA VAL A 377 11.35 -33.65 1.72
C VAL A 377 11.92 -35.04 1.91
N PHE A 378 13.18 -35.23 1.52
CA PHE A 378 13.95 -36.45 1.76
C PHE A 378 15.22 -36.12 2.54
N ILE A 379 15.34 -36.60 3.77
CA ILE A 379 16.44 -36.29 4.69
C ILE A 379 17.31 -37.53 4.91
N GLN A 380 18.60 -37.40 4.67
CA GLN A 380 19.59 -38.44 4.94
C GLN A 380 20.58 -37.95 6.00
N MET A 381 20.53 -38.57 7.18
CA MET A 381 21.40 -38.28 8.31
C MET A 381 22.55 -39.31 8.39
N PRO A 382 23.76 -38.91 8.83
CA PRO A 382 24.85 -39.86 9.03
C PRO A 382 24.48 -40.93 10.07
N GLY A 383 24.57 -42.20 9.69
CA GLY A 383 24.33 -43.34 10.59
C GLY A 383 22.88 -43.57 11.00
N ARG A 384 21.90 -42.93 10.34
CA ARG A 384 20.45 -43.12 10.58
C ARG A 384 19.73 -43.49 9.29
N PRO A 385 18.57 -44.18 9.35
CA PRO A 385 17.73 -44.39 8.19
C PRO A 385 17.26 -43.04 7.61
N PRO A 386 17.00 -42.97 6.29
CA PRO A 386 16.45 -41.76 5.69
C PRO A 386 15.03 -41.47 6.19
N GLU A 387 14.71 -40.20 6.36
CA GLU A 387 13.39 -39.69 6.73
C GLU A 387 12.72 -39.02 5.54
N THR A 388 11.40 -39.17 5.42
CA THR A 388 10.61 -38.57 4.34
C THR A 388 9.44 -37.79 4.90
N LEU A 389 9.23 -36.56 4.43
CA LEU A 389 8.09 -35.72 4.81
C LEU A 389 7.34 -35.29 3.56
N THR A 390 6.01 -35.32 3.66
CA THR A 390 5.09 -34.84 2.62
C THR A 390 4.11 -33.87 3.24
N THR A 391 3.81 -32.76 2.56
CA THR A 391 2.80 -31.80 3.05
C THR A 391 1.93 -31.29 1.91
N PRO A 392 0.61 -31.51 1.96
CA PRO A 392 -0.36 -30.85 1.09
C PRO A 392 -0.33 -29.33 1.32
N CYS A 393 -0.08 -28.56 0.26
CA CYS A 393 0.11 -27.11 0.32
C CYS A 393 -1.17 -26.33 0.00
N GLY A 394 -2.27 -27.01 -0.34
CA GLY A 394 -3.60 -26.42 -0.51
C GLY A 394 -4.06 -26.32 -1.95
N VAL A 395 -5.37 -26.05 -2.09
CA VAL A 395 -6.07 -26.04 -3.40
C VAL A 395 -5.54 -24.95 -4.33
N LEU A 396 -5.14 -23.79 -3.79
CA LEU A 396 -4.53 -22.68 -4.53
C LEU A 396 -3.08 -22.48 -4.08
N CYS A 397 -2.15 -23.06 -4.83
CA CYS A 397 -0.72 -23.05 -4.51
C CYS A 397 0.11 -22.95 -5.78
N SER A 398 1.11 -22.08 -5.80
CA SER A 398 2.10 -22.03 -6.88
C SER A 398 3.27 -22.96 -6.59
N ASN A 399 4.02 -23.38 -7.63
CA ASN A 399 5.26 -24.14 -7.43
C ASN A 399 6.20 -23.42 -6.45
N PHE A 400 6.36 -22.10 -6.60
CA PHE A 400 7.18 -21.31 -5.68
C PHE A 400 6.71 -21.43 -4.22
N LYS A 401 5.39 -21.42 -3.97
CA LYS A 401 4.85 -21.54 -2.62
C LYS A 401 5.10 -22.93 -2.04
N SER A 402 4.91 -24.01 -2.81
CA SER A 402 5.20 -25.37 -2.34
C SER A 402 6.68 -25.61 -2.07
N GLU A 403 7.57 -24.99 -2.84
CA GLU A 403 9.03 -25.04 -2.63
C GLU A 403 9.44 -24.37 -1.31
N VAL A 404 8.87 -23.20 -1.02
CA VAL A 404 9.10 -22.50 0.25
C VAL A 404 8.58 -23.34 1.43
N VAL A 405 7.43 -23.99 1.27
CA VAL A 405 6.88 -24.91 2.28
C VAL A 405 7.80 -26.14 2.46
N ALA A 406 8.37 -26.71 1.41
CA ALA A 406 9.29 -27.85 1.51
C ALA A 406 10.52 -27.51 2.36
N LEU A 407 11.15 -26.36 2.10
CA LEU A 407 12.27 -25.86 2.89
C LEU A 407 11.87 -25.59 4.35
N HIS A 408 10.68 -25.02 4.56
CA HIS A 408 10.17 -24.70 5.89
C HIS A 408 9.93 -25.97 6.71
N THR A 409 9.20 -26.94 6.15
CA THR A 409 8.92 -28.25 6.76
C THR A 409 10.21 -28.99 7.12
N ALA A 410 11.19 -28.97 6.23
CA ALA A 410 12.49 -29.59 6.49
C ALA A 410 13.25 -28.89 7.64
N ALA A 411 13.24 -27.55 7.69
CA ALA A 411 13.89 -26.78 8.75
C ALA A 411 13.24 -27.00 10.12
N ASP A 412 11.90 -26.99 10.18
CA ASP A 412 11.14 -27.23 11.41
C ASP A 412 11.36 -28.64 11.94
N PHE A 413 11.30 -29.65 11.07
CA PHE A 413 11.55 -31.04 11.44
C PHE A 413 12.94 -31.20 12.08
N LEU A 414 13.99 -30.72 11.41
CA LEU A 414 15.36 -30.82 11.92
C LEU A 414 15.57 -30.06 13.23
N THR A 415 14.86 -28.94 13.43
CA THR A 415 14.88 -28.16 14.67
C THR A 415 14.18 -28.88 15.83
N SER A 416 13.15 -29.69 15.51
CA SER A 416 12.35 -30.43 16.47
C SER A 416 12.97 -31.74 16.98
N LEU A 417 14.05 -32.20 16.33
CA LEU A 417 14.78 -33.40 16.77
C LEU A 417 15.36 -33.18 18.18
N GLU A 418 15.27 -34.21 19.03
CA GLU A 418 15.88 -34.20 20.38
C GLU A 418 17.37 -33.86 20.32
N GLU A 419 18.07 -34.42 19.33
CA GLU A 419 19.46 -34.13 19.03
C GLU A 419 19.57 -33.54 17.62
N THR A 420 19.72 -32.22 17.55
CA THR A 420 19.84 -31.49 16.29
C THR A 420 21.18 -31.80 15.62
N PRO A 421 21.22 -32.19 14.33
CA PRO A 421 22.47 -32.48 13.64
C PRO A 421 23.33 -31.21 13.54
N PRO A 422 24.65 -31.29 13.80
CA PRO A 422 25.52 -30.11 13.89
C PRO A 422 25.75 -29.44 12.54
N LYS A 423 25.53 -30.14 11.42
CA LYS A 423 25.74 -29.64 10.05
C LYS A 423 24.64 -30.12 9.13
N VAL A 424 23.96 -29.17 8.49
CA VAL A 424 22.82 -29.44 7.61
C VAL A 424 23.03 -28.71 6.28
N VAL A 425 22.86 -29.44 5.17
CA VAL A 425 22.75 -28.85 3.84
C VAL A 425 21.36 -29.13 3.26
N PHE A 426 20.65 -28.07 2.90
CA PHE A 426 19.43 -28.14 2.11
C PHE A 426 19.81 -28.13 0.62
N LEU A 427 19.36 -29.13 -0.12
CA LEU A 427 19.62 -29.33 -1.53
C LEU A 427 18.29 -29.14 -2.28
N SER A 428 18.16 -28.02 -2.97
CA SER A 428 16.94 -27.64 -3.71
C SER A 428 17.31 -27.22 -5.12
N ASP A 429 16.47 -27.54 -6.09
CA ASP A 429 16.64 -27.09 -7.47
C ASP A 429 15.90 -25.78 -7.81
N CYS A 430 15.08 -25.29 -6.88
CA CYS A 430 14.34 -24.05 -6.99
C CYS A 430 15.20 -22.82 -6.73
N LEU A 431 15.84 -22.32 -7.79
CA LEU A 431 16.69 -21.13 -7.72
C LEU A 431 15.93 -19.89 -7.24
N SER A 432 14.66 -19.73 -7.61
CA SER A 432 13.83 -18.59 -7.19
C SER A 432 13.55 -18.60 -5.67
N ALA A 433 13.32 -19.77 -5.07
CA ALA A 433 13.18 -19.91 -3.62
C ALA A 433 14.49 -19.52 -2.89
N LEU A 434 15.64 -19.89 -3.43
CA LEU A 434 16.93 -19.52 -2.85
C LEU A 434 17.27 -18.03 -3.02
N GLN A 435 16.93 -17.43 -4.17
CA GLN A 435 17.12 -16.01 -4.44
C GLN A 435 16.34 -15.14 -3.45
N VAL A 436 15.08 -15.51 -3.17
CA VAL A 436 14.21 -14.73 -2.29
C VAL A 436 14.74 -14.69 -0.84
N LEU A 437 15.47 -15.72 -0.40
CA LEU A 437 16.12 -15.74 0.91
C LEU A 437 17.21 -14.67 1.04
N THR A 438 17.79 -14.21 -0.07
CA THR A 438 18.81 -13.14 -0.09
C THR A 438 18.22 -11.74 -0.30
N ALA A 439 16.94 -11.64 -0.66
CA ALA A 439 16.22 -10.38 -0.87
C ALA A 439 15.49 -9.88 0.39
N PRO A 440 15.16 -8.58 0.52
CA PRO A 440 14.24 -8.08 1.54
C PRO A 440 12.86 -8.76 1.41
N ALA A 441 12.31 -9.24 2.52
CA ALA A 441 11.33 -10.34 2.54
C ALA A 441 9.87 -9.96 2.19
N GLU A 442 9.15 -10.92 1.59
CA GLU A 442 7.69 -11.05 1.63
C GLU A 442 7.28 -11.97 2.80
N HIS A 443 6.02 -11.91 3.25
CA HIS A 443 5.52 -12.61 4.45
C HIS A 443 5.90 -14.10 4.54
N LEU A 444 5.62 -14.87 3.48
CA LEU A 444 5.89 -16.32 3.43
C LEU A 444 7.39 -16.65 3.63
N VAL A 445 8.26 -15.75 3.19
CA VAL A 445 9.71 -15.90 3.27
C VAL A 445 10.22 -15.56 4.67
N GLU A 446 9.53 -14.71 5.43
CA GLU A 446 9.94 -14.34 6.80
C GLU A 446 9.85 -15.53 7.75
N GLU A 447 8.80 -16.33 7.66
CA GLU A 447 8.65 -17.55 8.47
C GLU A 447 9.75 -18.57 8.15
N LEU A 448 10.01 -18.83 6.87
CA LEU A 448 11.12 -19.69 6.46
C LEU A 448 12.47 -19.17 6.95
N LYS A 449 12.75 -17.87 6.79
CA LYS A 449 13.98 -17.24 7.30
C LYS A 449 14.11 -17.42 8.81
N LYS A 450 13.00 -17.32 9.55
CA LYS A 450 12.97 -17.54 10.98
C LYS A 450 13.30 -19.00 11.32
N SER A 451 12.61 -19.99 10.74
CA SER A 451 12.89 -21.41 10.99
C SER A 451 14.33 -21.79 10.64
N LEU A 452 14.87 -21.28 9.53
CA LEU A 452 16.29 -21.49 9.16
C LEU A 452 17.25 -20.83 10.16
N ASN A 453 16.94 -19.64 10.65
CA ASN A 453 17.76 -18.96 11.66
C ASN A 453 17.69 -19.67 13.02
N ASP A 454 16.54 -20.22 13.40
CA ASP A 454 16.35 -21.00 14.62
C ASP A 454 17.14 -22.31 14.56
N LEU A 455 17.10 -23.02 13.43
CA LEU A 455 17.98 -24.17 13.18
C LEU A 455 19.46 -23.76 13.23
N SER A 456 19.79 -22.59 12.67
CA SER A 456 21.17 -22.06 12.66
C SER A 456 21.71 -21.69 14.03
N GLN A 457 20.88 -21.65 15.08
CA GLN A 457 21.36 -21.48 16.46
C GLN A 457 22.06 -22.72 16.99
N LYS A 458 21.70 -23.90 16.47
CA LYS A 458 22.19 -25.21 16.92
C LYS A 458 23.03 -25.93 15.86
N ALA A 459 22.89 -25.57 14.59
CA ALA A 459 23.54 -26.23 13.47
C ALA A 459 24.20 -25.24 12.50
N SER A 460 25.24 -25.68 11.80
CA SER A 460 25.73 -24.99 10.62
C SER A 460 24.80 -25.28 9.44
N VAL A 461 24.02 -24.28 9.02
CA VAL A 461 23.02 -24.41 7.95
C VAL A 461 23.53 -23.81 6.63
N VAL A 462 23.46 -24.61 5.57
CA VAL A 462 23.76 -24.20 4.20
C VAL A 462 22.60 -24.58 3.29
N LEU A 463 22.20 -23.69 2.40
CA LEU A 463 21.31 -24.00 1.29
C LEU A 463 22.12 -23.99 -0.01
N GLN A 464 22.09 -25.08 -0.74
CA GLN A 464 22.85 -25.30 -1.96
C GLN A 464 21.88 -25.60 -3.10
N TRP A 465 21.92 -24.75 -4.13
CA TRP A 465 21.23 -25.02 -5.39
C TRP A 465 21.81 -26.26 -6.09
N ILE A 466 20.95 -27.11 -6.63
CA ILE A 466 21.28 -28.26 -7.48
C ILE A 466 20.46 -28.27 -8.78
N PRO A 467 20.92 -28.87 -9.88
CA PRO A 467 20.17 -28.91 -11.13
C PRO A 467 18.96 -29.87 -11.07
N ALA A 468 17.77 -29.38 -11.40
CA ALA A 468 16.55 -30.20 -11.55
C ALA A 468 16.67 -31.25 -12.69
N HIS A 469 15.96 -32.36 -12.54
CA HIS A 469 15.72 -33.42 -13.55
C HIS A 469 16.98 -34.03 -14.18
N CYS A 470 18.09 -34.07 -13.46
CA CYS A 470 19.32 -34.69 -13.93
C CYS A 470 19.61 -36.06 -13.27
N GLY A 471 18.67 -36.61 -12.50
CA GLY A 471 18.81 -37.94 -11.89
C GLY A 471 19.62 -37.96 -10.59
N ILE A 472 19.67 -36.85 -9.84
CA ILE A 472 20.22 -36.84 -8.47
C ILE A 472 19.22 -37.58 -7.57
N ALA A 473 19.58 -38.77 -7.10
CA ALA A 473 18.66 -39.69 -6.43
C ALA A 473 17.86 -39.08 -5.25
N GLY A 474 18.47 -38.20 -4.45
CA GLY A 474 17.78 -37.51 -3.37
C GLY A 474 16.75 -36.47 -3.86
N ASN A 475 17.08 -35.74 -4.94
CA ASN A 475 16.19 -34.76 -5.56
C ASN A 475 14.99 -35.44 -6.23
N GLU A 476 15.23 -36.52 -6.99
CA GLU A 476 14.16 -37.28 -7.64
C GLU A 476 13.19 -37.91 -6.61
N LYS A 477 13.70 -38.28 -5.44
CA LYS A 477 12.84 -38.73 -4.32
C LYS A 477 11.98 -37.59 -3.77
N ALA A 478 12.57 -36.41 -3.55
CA ALA A 478 11.82 -35.25 -3.09
C ALA A 478 10.73 -34.84 -4.10
N ASP A 479 11.04 -34.87 -5.40
CA ASP A 479 10.08 -34.60 -6.49
C ASP A 479 8.92 -35.60 -6.53
N GLY A 480 9.21 -36.89 -6.36
CA GLY A 480 8.17 -37.92 -6.21
C GLY A 480 7.25 -37.63 -5.02
N LEU A 481 7.83 -37.34 -3.86
CA LEU A 481 7.09 -37.01 -2.63
C LEU A 481 6.22 -35.74 -2.79
N ALA A 482 6.72 -34.72 -3.48
CA ALA A 482 5.99 -33.48 -3.74
C ALA A 482 4.78 -33.73 -4.64
N LYS A 483 4.93 -34.54 -5.70
CA LYS A 483 3.84 -34.95 -6.59
C LYS A 483 2.79 -35.80 -5.87
N ASP A 484 3.22 -36.71 -5.00
CA ASP A 484 2.30 -37.53 -4.21
C ASP A 484 1.52 -36.69 -3.19
N ALA A 485 2.17 -35.70 -2.55
CA ALA A 485 1.50 -34.76 -1.66
C ALA A 485 0.45 -33.89 -2.38
N GLY A 486 0.67 -33.53 -3.64
CA GLY A 486 -0.31 -32.79 -4.45
C GLY A 486 -1.55 -33.61 -4.83
N ARG A 487 -1.47 -34.94 -4.78
CA ARG A 487 -2.60 -35.86 -5.04
C ARG A 487 -3.44 -36.17 -3.79
N GLN A 488 -2.95 -35.81 -2.61
CA GLN A 488 -3.68 -35.99 -1.36
C GLN A 488 -4.81 -34.97 -1.21
N GLU A 489 -5.67 -35.17 -0.21
CA GLU A 489 -6.72 -34.21 0.14
C GLU A 489 -6.10 -32.85 0.52
N GLN A 490 -6.54 -31.79 -0.15
CA GLN A 490 -5.93 -30.48 -0.05
C GLN A 490 -6.66 -29.59 0.95
N PRO A 491 -5.95 -28.89 1.85
CA PRO A 491 -6.56 -27.88 2.70
C PRO A 491 -7.03 -26.66 1.88
N GLU A 492 -8.07 -25.96 2.33
CA GLU A 492 -8.57 -24.74 1.68
C GLU A 492 -7.53 -23.61 1.63
N THR A 493 -6.64 -23.56 2.63
CA THR A 493 -5.55 -22.59 2.77
C THR A 493 -4.23 -23.29 3.03
N CYS A 494 -3.13 -22.64 2.66
CA CYS A 494 -1.80 -23.24 2.77
C CYS A 494 -1.39 -23.37 4.26
N PRO A 495 -0.67 -24.43 4.68
CA PRO A 495 -0.27 -24.59 6.08
C PRO A 495 0.56 -23.43 6.66
N SER A 496 1.33 -22.72 5.83
CA SER A 496 2.05 -21.50 6.19
C SER A 496 1.17 -20.26 6.37
N GLU A 497 -0.15 -20.40 6.29
CA GLU A 497 -1.14 -19.34 6.56
C GLU A 497 -1.97 -19.64 7.81
N ARG A 498 -1.65 -20.69 8.59
CA ARG A 498 -2.38 -20.98 9.83
C ARG A 498 -1.99 -19.99 10.94
N PRO A 499 -2.94 -19.24 11.53
CA PRO A 499 -2.70 -18.66 12.84
C PRO A 499 -2.48 -19.79 13.85
N LYS A 500 -1.47 -19.64 14.71
CA LYS A 500 -1.18 -20.61 15.78
C LYS A 500 -2.46 -20.93 16.57
N PRO A 501 -2.72 -22.19 16.94
CA PRO A 501 -3.81 -22.49 17.87
C PRO A 501 -3.51 -21.79 19.21
N SER A 502 -4.42 -20.93 19.63
CA SER A 502 -4.44 -20.41 21.00
C SER A 502 -4.46 -21.60 21.96
N SER A 503 -3.49 -21.62 22.88
CA SER A 503 -3.38 -22.59 23.95
C SER A 503 -4.72 -22.93 24.60
N SER A 504 -5.01 -24.22 24.64
CA SER A 504 -5.96 -24.93 25.49
C SER A 504 -6.47 -24.16 26.72
N ILE A 505 -7.80 -24.01 26.83
CA ILE A 505 -8.47 -24.02 28.13
C ILE A 505 -9.19 -25.36 28.22
N ALA A 506 -8.53 -26.31 28.89
CA ALA A 506 -9.16 -27.51 29.36
C ALA A 506 -10.13 -27.17 30.51
N GLY A 507 -11.33 -27.74 30.41
CA GLY A 507 -12.21 -28.18 31.49
C GLY A 507 -12.32 -27.35 32.77
N ARG A 508 -13.52 -26.79 32.99
CA ARG A 508 -14.18 -26.88 34.29
C ARG A 508 -15.68 -27.12 34.10
N GLN A 509 -16.10 -28.35 34.40
CA GLN A 509 -17.46 -28.63 34.82
C GLN A 509 -17.72 -27.85 36.11
N HIS A 510 -18.81 -27.08 36.16
CA HIS A 510 -19.68 -27.05 37.33
C HIS A 510 -21.06 -26.46 37.05
N SER A 511 -22.05 -27.29 37.39
CA SER A 511 -23.34 -26.99 38.00
C SER A 511 -24.31 -26.00 37.35
N LYS A 512 -25.45 -26.58 36.94
CA LYS A 512 -26.79 -26.00 36.94
C LYS A 512 -26.99 -24.97 38.06
N LYS A 513 -27.59 -23.84 37.72
CA LYS A 513 -28.68 -23.24 38.51
C LYS A 513 -29.59 -22.45 37.58
N GLU A 514 -30.84 -22.90 37.55
CA GLU A 514 -31.99 -22.22 36.97
C GLU A 514 -32.22 -20.88 37.66
N THR A 515 -32.53 -19.85 36.87
CA THR A 515 -33.53 -18.83 37.25
C THR A 515 -34.16 -18.29 35.98
N GLY A 516 -35.47 -18.48 35.84
CA GLY A 516 -36.26 -18.03 34.71
C GLY A 516 -36.58 -16.54 34.76
N ALA A 517 -36.82 -15.96 33.58
CA ALA A 517 -37.73 -14.83 33.40
C ALA A 517 -38.18 -14.77 31.93
N THR A 518 -39.49 -14.90 31.76
CA THR A 518 -40.33 -14.77 30.58
C THR A 518 -40.26 -13.37 29.95
N SER A 519 -40.41 -13.26 28.62
CA SER A 519 -41.29 -12.25 27.97
C SER A 519 -41.11 -12.17 26.43
N GLN A 520 -42.12 -12.70 25.73
CA GLN A 520 -42.82 -12.13 24.56
C GLN A 520 -42.05 -11.72 23.29
N THR A 521 -42.22 -12.55 22.26
CA THR A 521 -42.04 -12.25 20.84
C THR A 521 -43.23 -11.46 20.27
N LYS A 522 -42.98 -10.33 19.60
CA LYS A 522 -43.94 -9.64 18.71
C LYS A 522 -43.32 -9.45 17.32
N THR A 523 -43.92 -10.10 16.33
CA THR A 523 -43.83 -9.80 14.90
C THR A 523 -44.65 -8.56 14.54
N PRO A 524 -44.27 -7.76 13.54
CA PRO A 524 -45.19 -6.85 12.86
C PRO A 524 -45.51 -7.27 11.41
N PRO A 525 -46.62 -6.75 10.84
CA PRO A 525 -47.36 -7.40 9.75
C PRO A 525 -47.26 -6.69 8.39
N THR A 526 -47.75 -7.41 7.38
CA THR A 526 -48.11 -7.01 6.01
C THR A 526 -49.43 -6.22 5.91
N ALA A 527 -49.51 -5.23 5.01
CA ALA A 527 -50.72 -4.71 4.33
C ALA A 527 -50.25 -3.79 3.17
N SER A 528 -50.47 -4.10 1.88
CA SER A 528 -51.66 -3.95 1.01
C SER A 528 -52.03 -2.50 0.59
N ALA A 529 -51.87 -2.26 -0.72
CA ALA A 529 -52.69 -1.49 -1.69
C ALA A 529 -53.19 -0.06 -1.39
N VAL A 530 -52.95 0.88 -2.32
CA VAL A 530 -53.95 1.82 -2.89
C VAL A 530 -53.49 2.32 -4.28
N GLN A 531 -54.45 2.37 -5.21
CA GLN A 531 -54.36 2.82 -6.61
C GLN A 531 -54.39 4.36 -6.81
N SER A 532 -53.93 4.75 -8.00
CA SER A 532 -54.44 5.83 -8.88
C SER A 532 -54.02 7.30 -8.63
N ARG A 533 -53.36 7.93 -9.62
CA ARG A 533 -53.93 8.82 -10.66
C ARG A 533 -52.83 9.68 -11.31
N LEU A 534 -52.88 9.72 -12.64
CA LEU A 534 -52.24 10.72 -13.52
C LEU A 534 -52.92 12.10 -13.32
N PRO A 535 -52.25 13.21 -13.69
CA PRO A 535 -52.50 13.75 -15.03
C PRO A 535 -51.24 14.23 -15.78
N SER A 536 -51.49 14.44 -17.06
CA SER A 536 -50.61 14.79 -18.17
C SER A 536 -50.33 16.29 -18.32
N SER A 537 -49.25 16.56 -19.08
CA SER A 537 -49.03 17.61 -20.09
C SER A 537 -48.94 19.09 -19.68
N GLY A 538 -47.82 19.70 -20.09
CA GLY A 538 -47.63 21.16 -20.17
C GLY A 538 -46.25 21.52 -20.73
N CYS A 539 -46.15 21.62 -22.05
CA CYS A 539 -44.99 22.01 -22.84
C CYS A 539 -44.91 23.55 -22.96
N VAL A 540 -43.76 24.19 -22.71
CA VAL A 540 -43.41 25.50 -23.31
C VAL A 540 -41.88 25.61 -23.48
N GLN A 541 -41.49 26.00 -24.71
CA GLN A 541 -40.15 26.27 -25.22
C GLN A 541 -39.58 27.61 -24.69
N GLY A 542 -38.25 27.76 -24.72
CA GLY A 542 -37.60 29.04 -24.45
C GLY A 542 -36.08 29.01 -24.68
N THR A 543 -35.68 29.16 -25.94
CA THR A 543 -34.33 29.42 -26.43
C THR A 543 -33.89 30.86 -26.14
N ALA A 544 -32.65 31.09 -25.69
CA ALA A 544 -31.88 32.30 -26.01
C ALA A 544 -30.38 32.10 -25.71
N ALA A 545 -29.57 32.53 -26.67
CA ALA A 545 -28.11 32.48 -26.71
C ALA A 545 -27.49 33.86 -26.34
N LEU A 546 -26.15 33.94 -26.43
CA LEU A 546 -25.27 35.12 -26.45
C LEU A 546 -24.77 35.60 -25.06
N LYS A 547 -23.54 36.09 -24.87
CA LYS A 547 -22.40 36.34 -25.78
C LYS A 547 -21.12 36.43 -24.93
N ARG A 548 -20.00 36.11 -25.56
CA ARG A 548 -18.65 36.52 -25.15
C ARG A 548 -18.50 38.04 -25.26
N THR A 549 -17.72 38.59 -24.35
CA THR A 549 -16.63 39.54 -24.62
C THR A 549 -15.42 39.06 -23.86
#